data_AF-A0A924NHN4-F1
#
_entry.id   AF-A0A924NHN4-F1
#
_cell.length_a   1.000
_cell.length_b   1.000
_cell.length_c   1.000
_cell.angle_alpha   90.00
_cell.angle_beta   90.00
_cell.angle_gamma   90.00
#
_symmetry.space_group_name_H-M   'P 1'
#
loop_
_entity.id
_entity.type
_entity.pdbx_description
1 polymer ?
#
loop_
_entity_poly.entity_id
_entity_poly.type
_entity_poly.pdbx_seq_one_letter_code
_entity_poly.pdbx_strand_id
1 'polypeptide(L)'
;MILFGKSIKSLALAAVIIASPTAAVQAQVPPQEVLAIWYRMTLELVRHTPTYTPPVASRSFAYIGIAAYEAVASGSSDMQSLAGQLTGLTPLPKRDPVQIYDEAVVLQTTLAQMVTKLFANTGPTGQRALASLSAKQHAKVADGVVADVAERSEKFGLAVADHVVAWAQTDGGAVIENLGFPEVYTLANGPSNWVPTSPIRLQQLPLLPNWGKNRTFAVPTGTTCDLPAPTDYSEDPASAFYAEAQEVFDTTKNLTPEQKAIARFWSDDAMLSSTPPGHWISIALQISNRDHQPIEQTVDVLARLGVSTADAFISAWNTKYQYDLLRPVTYIRRTMDPKWESMLTTPPFPEYPSGHSAQSGAAAAVLTGLFGENFAFEDDAHADDGLPARSFPSFWAAAEEAGLSRLYGGIHFRDAIENGLDQGRCVGAFTVALKTRSE
;
A
#
# COMPACT_ATOMS: atom_id res chain seq x y z
N MET A 1 -87.04 33.23 -30.89
CA MET A 1 -87.05 34.62 -30.37
C MET A 1 -86.39 34.60 -29.00
N ILE A 2 -85.21 35.23 -28.90
CA ILE A 2 -84.55 35.76 -27.69
C ILE A 2 -83.91 34.74 -26.70
N LEU A 3 -82.58 34.67 -26.80
CA LEU A 3 -81.50 34.66 -25.78
C LEU A 3 -81.88 34.47 -24.29
N PHE A 4 -81.11 33.65 -23.57
CA PHE A 4 -80.03 34.13 -22.68
C PHE A 4 -79.27 32.95 -22.05
N GLY A 5 -77.94 33.01 -22.13
CA GLY A 5 -77.04 32.02 -21.53
C GLY A 5 -76.91 32.14 -20.01
N LYS A 6 -76.57 31.03 -19.36
CA LYS A 6 -76.04 31.01 -18.00
C LYS A 6 -74.83 30.08 -17.92
N SER A 7 -73.76 30.69 -17.43
CA SER A 7 -72.40 30.20 -17.21
C SER A 7 -72.35 29.04 -16.21
N ILE A 8 -71.66 27.96 -16.58
CA ILE A 8 -71.24 26.89 -15.69
C ILE A 8 -69.98 27.36 -14.96
N LYS A 9 -70.07 27.59 -13.65
CA LYS A 9 -68.90 27.82 -12.79
C LYS A 9 -68.31 26.47 -12.40
N SER A 10 -67.20 26.10 -13.02
CA SER A 10 -66.37 24.97 -12.57
C SER A 10 -65.65 25.35 -11.28
N LEU A 11 -65.91 24.64 -10.19
CA LEU A 11 -65.09 24.69 -8.97
C LEU A 11 -63.78 23.94 -9.25
N ALA A 12 -62.68 24.67 -9.42
CA ALA A 12 -61.36 24.09 -9.41
C ALA A 12 -60.91 23.92 -7.95
N LEU A 13 -60.82 22.68 -7.50
CA LEU A 13 -60.22 22.31 -6.22
C LEU A 13 -58.70 22.50 -6.36
N ALA A 14 -58.16 23.57 -5.79
CA ALA A 14 -56.72 23.78 -5.75
C ALA A 14 -56.10 22.80 -4.74
N ALA A 15 -55.58 21.67 -5.24
CA ALA A 15 -54.70 20.81 -4.49
C ALA A 15 -53.38 21.57 -4.27
N VAL A 16 -53.17 22.07 -3.05
CA VAL A 16 -51.86 22.56 -2.62
C VAL A 16 -50.96 21.35 -2.49
N ILE A 17 -50.20 21.07 -3.54
CA ILE A 17 -49.05 20.17 -3.47
C ILE A 17 -48.00 20.94 -2.67
N ILE A 18 -47.89 20.65 -1.37
CA ILE A 18 -46.72 21.02 -0.58
C ILE A 18 -45.60 20.13 -1.10
N ALA A 19 -44.90 20.59 -2.14
CA ALA A 19 -43.62 20.02 -2.52
C ALA A 19 -42.68 20.26 -1.34
N SER A 20 -42.44 19.23 -0.54
CA SER A 20 -41.30 19.22 0.36
C SER A 20 -40.06 19.37 -0.53
N PRO A 21 -39.17 20.35 -0.30
CA PRO A 21 -37.92 20.37 -1.01
C PRO A 21 -37.12 19.20 -0.46
N THR A 22 -37.16 18.06 -1.15
CA THR A 22 -36.04 17.12 -1.14
C THR A 22 -34.90 17.86 -1.81
N ALA A 23 -34.23 18.74 -1.04
CA ALA A 23 -32.89 19.16 -1.37
C ALA A 23 -32.05 17.89 -1.28
N ALA A 24 -31.86 17.25 -2.43
CA ALA A 24 -30.76 16.33 -2.60
C ALA A 24 -29.50 17.14 -2.29
N VAL A 25 -28.97 17.00 -1.08
CA VAL A 25 -27.64 17.50 -0.71
C VAL A 25 -26.67 16.59 -1.44
N GLN A 26 -26.47 16.88 -2.72
CA GLN A 26 -25.54 16.18 -3.57
C GLN A 26 -24.17 16.80 -3.30
N ALA A 27 -23.19 15.98 -2.91
CA ALA A 27 -21.84 16.45 -2.63
C ALA A 27 -21.30 17.22 -3.84
N GLN A 28 -20.90 18.48 -3.63
CA GLN A 28 -20.25 19.28 -4.68
C GLN A 28 -18.87 18.70 -5.05
N VAL A 29 -18.24 17.97 -4.11
CA VAL A 29 -16.96 17.28 -4.30
C VAL A 29 -17.19 15.78 -4.21
N PRO A 30 -16.90 15.00 -5.27
CA PRO A 30 -16.97 13.55 -5.19
C PRO A 30 -15.98 12.99 -4.16
N PRO A 31 -16.38 12.04 -3.27
CA PRO A 31 -15.46 11.40 -2.34
C PRO A 31 -14.25 10.73 -3.02
N GLN A 32 -14.41 10.25 -4.26
CA GLN A 32 -13.32 9.71 -5.08
C GLN A 32 -12.21 10.76 -5.32
N GLU A 33 -12.58 12.03 -5.51
CA GLU A 33 -11.62 13.11 -5.69
C GLU A 33 -10.81 13.34 -4.39
N VAL A 34 -11.50 13.33 -3.24
CA VAL A 34 -10.87 13.44 -1.91
C VAL A 34 -9.86 12.31 -1.70
N LEU A 35 -10.27 11.08 -1.99
CA LEU A 35 -9.43 9.89 -1.86
C LEU A 35 -8.17 9.99 -2.73
N ALA A 36 -8.34 10.30 -4.02
CA ALA A 36 -7.23 10.40 -4.97
C ALA A 36 -6.21 11.48 -4.55
N ILE A 37 -6.69 12.64 -4.09
CA ILE A 37 -5.83 13.74 -3.64
C ILE A 37 -4.99 13.33 -2.42
N TRP A 38 -5.59 12.69 -1.42
CA TRP A 38 -4.87 12.26 -0.22
C TRP A 38 -3.91 11.11 -0.48
N TYR A 39 -4.24 10.19 -1.38
CA TYR A 39 -3.32 9.12 -1.76
C TYR A 39 -2.13 9.65 -2.55
N ARG A 40 -2.32 10.63 -3.46
CA ARG A 40 -1.19 11.34 -4.09
C ARG A 40 -0.30 12.02 -3.06
N MET A 41 -0.88 12.72 -2.08
CA MET A 41 -0.11 13.28 -0.96
C MET A 41 0.64 12.21 -0.17
N THR A 42 0.02 11.05 0.08
CA THR A 42 0.65 9.94 0.81
C THR A 42 1.84 9.38 0.04
N LEU A 43 1.72 9.17 -1.28
CA LEU A 43 2.80 8.73 -2.16
C LEU A 43 3.99 9.71 -2.12
N GLU A 44 3.72 11.02 -2.25
CA GLU A 44 4.73 12.07 -2.14
C GLU A 44 5.41 12.10 -0.76
N LEU A 45 4.66 11.91 0.31
CA LEU A 45 5.21 11.86 1.66
C LEU A 45 6.08 10.63 1.88
N VAL A 46 5.70 9.46 1.34
CA VAL A 46 6.57 8.26 1.36
C VAL A 46 7.87 8.54 0.64
N ARG A 47 7.80 9.14 -0.56
CA ARG A 47 8.98 9.53 -1.34
C ARG A 47 9.89 10.51 -0.61
N HIS A 48 9.34 11.43 0.17
CA HIS A 48 10.12 12.53 0.76
C HIS A 48 10.36 12.45 2.26
N THR A 49 9.92 11.37 2.93
CA THR A 49 10.14 11.17 4.37
C THR A 49 11.17 10.06 4.61
N PRO A 50 12.41 10.36 5.06
CA PRO A 50 13.49 9.37 5.15
C PRO A 50 13.23 8.13 6.01
N THR A 51 12.30 8.20 6.97
CA THR A 51 11.91 7.08 7.83
C THR A 51 10.98 6.07 7.13
N TYR A 52 10.43 6.40 5.96
CA TYR A 52 9.45 5.59 5.23
C TYR A 52 10.11 4.61 4.27
N THR A 53 10.89 3.71 4.86
CA THR A 53 11.40 2.53 4.15
C THR A 53 10.25 1.61 3.71
N PRO A 54 10.45 0.68 2.76
CA PRO A 54 9.36 -0.13 2.21
C PRO A 54 8.43 -0.78 3.25
N PRO A 55 8.92 -1.38 4.36
CA PRO A 55 8.03 -1.95 5.37
C PRO A 55 7.21 -0.89 6.14
N VAL A 56 7.78 0.28 6.40
CA VAL A 56 7.10 1.39 7.10
C VAL A 56 6.04 2.02 6.19
N ALA A 57 6.34 2.13 4.89
CA ALA A 57 5.41 2.62 3.89
C ALA A 57 4.20 1.69 3.75
N SER A 58 4.39 0.37 3.60
CA SER A 58 3.29 -0.59 3.50
C SER A 58 2.37 -0.57 4.72
N ARG A 59 2.93 -0.50 5.93
CA ARG A 59 2.17 -0.31 7.17
C ARG A 59 1.28 0.94 7.12
N SER A 60 1.80 2.05 6.60
CA SER A 60 1.06 3.30 6.54
C SER A 60 -0.08 3.23 5.51
N PHE A 61 0.16 2.65 4.33
CA PHE A 61 -0.90 2.40 3.35
C PHE A 61 -2.00 1.48 3.89
N ALA A 62 -1.66 0.45 4.67
CA ALA A 62 -2.64 -0.43 5.32
C ALA A 62 -3.59 0.35 6.23
N TYR A 63 -3.06 1.12 7.20
CA TYR A 63 -3.91 1.86 8.13
C TYR A 63 -4.72 2.97 7.44
N ILE A 64 -4.13 3.68 6.47
CA ILE A 64 -4.84 4.72 5.71
C ILE A 64 -5.98 4.09 4.88
N GLY A 65 -5.72 2.96 4.21
CA GLY A 65 -6.71 2.20 3.47
C GLY A 65 -7.85 1.69 4.35
N ILE A 66 -7.53 1.09 5.50
CA ILE A 66 -8.54 0.62 6.47
C ILE A 66 -9.40 1.77 6.98
N ALA A 67 -8.80 2.91 7.35
CA ALA A 67 -9.58 4.06 7.83
C ALA A 67 -10.51 4.62 6.74
N ALA A 68 -10.05 4.72 5.50
CA ALA A 68 -10.88 5.13 4.37
C ALA A 68 -12.01 4.12 4.10
N TYR A 69 -11.71 2.83 4.15
CA TYR A 69 -12.68 1.76 4.00
C TYR A 69 -13.77 1.84 5.06
N GLU A 70 -13.41 1.93 6.34
CA GLU A 70 -14.38 1.99 7.43
C GLU A 70 -15.22 3.28 7.41
N ALA A 71 -14.62 4.41 7.00
CA ALA A 71 -15.35 5.67 6.82
C ALA A 71 -16.48 5.52 5.79
N VAL A 72 -16.19 4.90 4.63
CA VAL A 72 -17.18 4.66 3.57
C VAL A 72 -18.16 3.55 3.97
N ALA A 73 -17.66 2.43 4.51
CA ALA A 73 -18.49 1.30 4.94
C ALA A 73 -19.52 1.69 6.01
N SER A 74 -19.18 2.65 6.88
CA SER A 74 -20.12 3.15 7.90
C SER A 74 -21.37 3.83 7.34
N GLY A 75 -21.34 4.28 6.07
CA GLY A 75 -22.46 4.89 5.36
C GLY A 75 -23.10 3.97 4.31
N SER A 76 -22.56 2.76 4.10
CA SER A 76 -23.01 1.83 3.06
C SER A 76 -23.78 0.65 3.65
N SER A 77 -24.89 0.26 3.01
CA SER A 77 -25.60 -0.99 3.32
C SER A 77 -24.92 -2.23 2.74
N ASP A 78 -24.06 -2.04 1.75
CA ASP A 78 -23.54 -3.10 0.89
C ASP A 78 -22.11 -3.47 1.26
N MET A 79 -21.53 -2.81 2.26
CA MET A 79 -20.18 -3.04 2.76
C MET A 79 -20.21 -3.61 4.18
N GLN A 80 -19.23 -4.47 4.48
CA GLN A 80 -19.07 -5.07 5.80
C GLN A 80 -17.79 -4.57 6.46
N SER A 81 -17.90 -4.07 7.70
CA SER A 81 -16.72 -3.63 8.47
C SER A 81 -15.66 -4.76 8.58
N LEU A 82 -14.39 -4.37 8.50
CA LEU A 82 -13.22 -5.22 8.73
C LEU A 82 -13.00 -5.50 10.22
N ALA A 83 -13.73 -4.81 11.12
CA ALA A 83 -13.68 -5.09 12.55
C ALA A 83 -14.05 -6.55 12.86
N GLY A 84 -13.23 -7.20 13.67
CA GLY A 84 -13.36 -8.64 13.97
C GLY A 84 -12.86 -9.58 12.87
N GLN A 85 -12.50 -9.05 11.69
CA GLN A 85 -11.82 -9.81 10.63
C GLN A 85 -10.30 -9.58 10.66
N LEU A 86 -9.88 -8.33 10.87
CA LEU A 86 -8.47 -7.98 11.06
C LEU A 86 -8.05 -8.16 12.52
N THR A 87 -6.82 -8.63 12.72
CA THR A 87 -6.27 -8.96 14.04
C THR A 87 -6.29 -7.74 14.97
N GLY A 88 -7.11 -7.83 16.02
CA GLY A 88 -7.23 -6.80 17.05
C GLY A 88 -8.02 -5.56 16.66
N LEU A 89 -8.58 -5.48 15.45
CA LEU A 89 -9.45 -4.35 15.07
C LEU A 89 -10.82 -4.52 15.74
N THR A 90 -11.13 -3.64 16.67
CA THR A 90 -12.41 -3.62 17.40
C THR A 90 -13.47 -2.81 16.64
N PRO A 91 -14.78 -3.02 16.91
CA PRO A 91 -15.85 -2.28 16.24
C PRO A 91 -15.63 -0.76 16.31
N LEU A 92 -15.75 -0.11 15.16
CA LEU A 92 -15.57 1.34 15.03
C LEU A 92 -16.80 2.13 15.50
N PRO A 93 -16.65 3.45 15.74
CA PRO A 93 -17.78 4.35 15.98
C PRO A 93 -18.86 4.20 14.90
N LYS A 94 -20.14 4.20 15.32
CA LYS A 94 -21.29 4.11 14.41
C LYS A 94 -21.89 5.48 14.16
N ARG A 95 -22.38 5.69 12.94
CA ARG A 95 -23.23 6.84 12.61
C ARG A 95 -24.55 6.76 13.37
N ASP A 96 -25.11 7.91 13.71
CA ASP A 96 -26.49 7.98 14.19
C ASP A 96 -27.43 7.71 12.99
N PRO A 97 -28.26 6.64 13.04
CA PRO A 97 -29.05 6.22 11.89
C PRO A 97 -30.14 7.23 11.47
N VAL A 98 -30.48 8.21 12.31
CA VAL A 98 -31.46 9.24 11.95
C VAL A 98 -30.82 10.54 11.46
N GLN A 99 -29.49 10.65 11.50
CA GLN A 99 -28.76 11.84 11.09
C GLN A 99 -28.20 11.71 9.68
N ILE A 100 -28.11 12.84 8.98
CA ILE A 100 -27.45 12.93 7.68
C ILE A 100 -25.99 13.33 7.89
N TYR A 101 -25.12 12.70 7.10
CA TYR A 101 -23.69 12.93 7.02
C TYR A 101 -23.30 13.23 5.57
N ASP A 102 -22.27 14.03 5.37
CA ASP A 102 -21.67 14.28 4.06
C ASP A 102 -20.44 13.38 3.88
N GLU A 103 -20.45 12.54 2.85
CA GLU A 103 -19.40 11.54 2.61
C GLU A 103 -18.03 12.16 2.29
N ALA A 104 -18.01 13.30 1.58
CA ALA A 104 -16.77 13.97 1.23
C ALA A 104 -16.13 14.59 2.48
N VAL A 105 -16.94 15.18 3.36
CA VAL A 105 -16.49 15.72 4.65
C VAL A 105 -15.99 14.62 5.59
N VAL A 106 -16.72 13.50 5.71
CA VAL A 106 -16.29 12.35 6.53
C VAL A 106 -14.95 11.82 6.04
N LEU A 107 -14.82 11.55 4.73
CA LEU A 107 -13.61 10.96 4.15
C LEU A 107 -12.43 11.93 4.21
N GLN A 108 -12.66 13.22 3.95
CA GLN A 108 -11.66 14.27 4.07
C GLN A 108 -11.04 14.30 5.47
N THR A 109 -11.88 14.39 6.50
CA THR A 109 -11.42 14.50 7.89
C THR A 109 -10.73 13.22 8.36
N THR A 110 -11.25 12.07 7.93
CA THR A 110 -10.62 10.77 8.22
C THR A 110 -9.20 10.70 7.63
N LEU A 111 -9.05 10.94 6.33
CA LEU A 111 -7.76 10.86 5.64
C LEU A 111 -6.78 11.93 6.13
N ALA A 112 -7.23 13.16 6.33
CA ALA A 112 -6.39 14.23 6.86
C ALA A 112 -5.79 13.86 8.21
N GLN A 113 -6.61 13.37 9.15
CA GLN A 113 -6.12 12.94 10.46
C GLN A 113 -5.16 11.75 10.36
N MET A 114 -5.51 10.72 9.59
CA MET A 114 -4.67 9.53 9.42
C MET A 114 -3.28 9.89 8.88
N VAL A 115 -3.23 10.66 7.78
CA VAL A 115 -1.97 11.03 7.14
C VAL A 115 -1.17 11.96 8.05
N THR A 116 -1.79 12.96 8.70
CA THR A 116 -1.09 13.82 9.67
C THR A 116 -0.49 13.03 10.83
N LYS A 117 -1.22 12.04 11.39
CA LYS A 117 -0.73 11.27 12.53
C LYS A 117 0.38 10.29 12.16
N LEU A 118 0.23 9.59 11.04
CA LEU A 118 1.25 8.64 10.60
C LEU A 118 2.53 9.36 10.17
N PHE A 119 2.41 10.43 9.40
CA PHE A 119 3.55 11.21 8.89
C PHE A 119 3.95 12.37 9.81
N ALA A 120 3.70 12.26 11.13
CA ALA A 120 4.05 13.31 12.09
C ALA A 120 5.56 13.61 12.14
N ASN A 121 6.40 12.68 11.68
CA ASN A 121 7.85 12.82 11.55
C ASN A 121 8.31 13.35 10.17
N THR A 122 7.40 13.67 9.23
CA THR A 122 7.81 14.28 7.96
C THR A 122 8.46 15.64 8.22
N GLY A 123 9.41 16.02 7.36
CA GLY A 123 10.18 17.26 7.49
C GLY A 123 9.30 18.51 7.35
N PRO A 124 9.85 19.70 7.63
CA PRO A 124 9.08 20.95 7.63
C PRO A 124 8.33 21.24 6.33
N THR A 125 8.87 20.81 5.17
CA THR A 125 8.20 20.92 3.88
C THR A 125 6.96 20.04 3.81
N GLY A 126 7.06 18.76 4.23
CA GLY A 126 5.92 17.85 4.31
C GLY A 126 4.86 18.34 5.30
N GLN A 127 5.25 18.85 6.46
CA GLN A 127 4.31 19.43 7.45
C GLN A 127 3.53 20.61 6.89
N ARG A 128 4.21 21.52 6.15
CA ARG A 128 3.54 22.64 5.48
C ARG A 128 2.62 22.17 4.35
N ALA A 129 3.03 21.17 3.57
CA ALA A 129 2.22 20.59 2.51
C ALA A 129 0.93 19.96 3.06
N LEU A 130 1.04 19.20 4.16
CA LEU A 130 -0.09 18.63 4.89
C LEU A 130 -1.04 19.70 5.41
N ALA A 131 -0.54 20.71 6.14
CA ALA A 131 -1.37 21.78 6.67
C ALA A 131 -2.11 22.56 5.56
N SER A 132 -1.41 22.85 4.45
CA SER A 132 -1.98 23.52 3.29
C SER A 132 -3.07 22.69 2.62
N LEU A 133 -2.80 21.40 2.37
CA LEU A 133 -3.78 20.50 1.77
C LEU A 133 -5.00 20.32 2.66
N SER A 134 -4.81 20.07 3.96
CA SER A 134 -5.90 19.92 4.92
C SER A 134 -6.80 21.15 4.94
N ALA A 135 -6.23 22.36 5.03
CA ALA A 135 -7.02 23.60 5.06
C ALA A 135 -7.78 23.82 3.75
N LYS A 136 -7.12 23.65 2.59
CA LYS A 136 -7.74 23.82 1.28
C LYS A 136 -8.88 22.82 1.07
N GLN A 137 -8.64 21.56 1.38
CA GLN A 137 -9.61 20.51 1.11
C GLN A 137 -10.77 20.53 2.11
N HIS A 138 -10.53 20.85 3.39
CA HIS A 138 -11.59 21.11 4.38
C HIS A 138 -12.52 22.23 3.91
N ALA A 139 -11.99 23.39 3.49
CA ALA A 139 -12.81 24.47 2.96
C ALA A 139 -13.57 24.06 1.69
N LYS A 140 -12.95 23.26 0.82
CA LYS A 140 -13.57 22.80 -0.43
C LYS A 140 -14.73 21.83 -0.20
N VAL A 141 -14.58 20.85 0.68
CA VAL A 141 -15.65 19.85 0.93
C VAL A 141 -16.79 20.40 1.78
N ALA A 142 -16.53 21.43 2.59
CA ALA A 142 -17.57 22.07 3.40
C ALA A 142 -18.39 23.12 2.62
N ASP A 143 -17.92 23.56 1.44
CA ASP A 143 -18.64 24.53 0.61
C ASP A 143 -20.01 23.97 0.19
N GLY A 144 -21.06 24.75 0.40
CA GLY A 144 -22.45 24.34 0.12
C GLY A 144 -23.04 23.27 1.06
N VAL A 145 -22.30 22.74 2.03
CA VAL A 145 -22.80 21.78 3.02
C VAL A 145 -23.45 22.53 4.20
N VAL A 146 -24.59 22.04 4.68
CA VAL A 146 -25.26 22.63 5.86
C VAL A 146 -24.34 22.53 7.08
N ALA A 147 -24.16 23.62 7.82
CA ALA A 147 -23.15 23.73 8.87
C ALA A 147 -23.22 22.61 9.94
N ASP A 148 -24.42 22.19 10.35
CA ASP A 148 -24.58 21.12 11.34
C ASP A 148 -24.24 19.73 10.75
N VAL A 149 -24.52 19.51 9.46
CA VAL A 149 -24.12 18.30 8.72
C VAL A 149 -22.60 18.26 8.59
N ALA A 150 -21.96 19.38 8.23
CA ALA A 150 -20.51 19.48 8.13
C ALA A 150 -19.83 19.17 9.47
N GLU A 151 -20.22 19.87 10.55
CA GLU A 151 -19.64 19.68 11.89
C GLU A 151 -19.77 18.22 12.38
N ARG A 152 -20.95 17.62 12.19
CA ARG A 152 -21.19 16.23 12.61
C ARG A 152 -20.41 15.22 11.76
N SER A 153 -20.25 15.49 10.47
CA SER A 153 -19.47 14.67 9.54
C SER A 153 -17.98 14.72 9.86
N GLU A 154 -17.45 15.91 10.18
CA GLU A 154 -16.08 16.09 10.64
C GLU A 154 -15.82 15.34 11.94
N LYS A 155 -16.71 15.51 12.93
CA LYS A 155 -16.61 14.82 14.21
C LYS A 155 -16.61 13.30 14.04
N PHE A 156 -17.43 12.78 13.13
CA PHE A 156 -17.49 11.35 12.85
C PHE A 156 -16.21 10.85 12.15
N GLY A 157 -15.75 11.54 11.10
CA GLY A 157 -14.50 11.19 10.41
C GLY A 157 -13.27 11.22 11.34
N LEU A 158 -13.22 12.21 12.24
CA LEU A 158 -12.17 12.28 13.27
C LEU A 158 -12.24 11.08 14.23
N ALA A 159 -13.43 10.68 14.67
CA ALA A 159 -13.61 9.53 15.55
C ALA A 159 -13.18 8.20 14.89
N VAL A 160 -13.46 8.03 13.59
CA VAL A 160 -12.98 6.87 12.81
C VAL A 160 -11.45 6.86 12.76
N ALA A 161 -10.84 7.98 12.38
CA ALA A 161 -9.39 8.09 12.30
C ALA A 161 -8.70 7.87 13.66
N ASP A 162 -9.19 8.48 14.74
CA ASP A 162 -8.60 8.34 16.07
C ASP A 162 -8.68 6.90 16.58
N HIS A 163 -9.76 6.17 16.27
CA HIS A 163 -9.88 4.75 16.58
C HIS A 163 -8.82 3.91 15.86
N VAL A 164 -8.66 4.12 14.55
CA VAL A 164 -7.67 3.39 13.74
C VAL A 164 -6.24 3.77 14.13
N VAL A 165 -5.96 5.04 14.43
CA VAL A 165 -4.65 5.49 14.94
C VAL A 165 -4.35 4.83 16.29
N ALA A 166 -5.31 4.79 17.22
CA ALA A 166 -5.11 4.13 18.51
C ALA A 166 -4.79 2.64 18.34
N TRP A 167 -5.50 1.94 17.44
CA TRP A 167 -5.21 0.55 17.10
C TRP A 167 -3.84 0.40 16.43
N ALA A 168 -3.44 1.32 15.56
CA ALA A 168 -2.13 1.32 14.90
C ALA A 168 -0.99 1.46 15.91
N GLN A 169 -1.14 2.25 16.97
CA GLN A 169 -0.10 2.43 18.00
C GLN A 169 0.27 1.15 18.77
N THR A 170 -0.57 0.12 18.69
CA THR A 170 -0.41 -1.13 19.46
C THR A 170 0.25 -2.28 18.68
N ASP A 171 0.64 -2.05 17.43
CA ASP A 171 1.06 -3.12 16.51
C ASP A 171 2.56 -3.47 16.56
N GLY A 172 3.35 -2.73 17.33
CA GLY A 172 4.81 -2.89 17.42
C GLY A 172 5.62 -2.08 16.38
N GLY A 173 4.99 -1.61 15.31
CA GLY A 173 5.63 -0.88 14.20
C GLY A 173 5.43 0.64 14.21
N ALA A 174 4.83 1.18 15.27
CA ALA A 174 4.44 2.59 15.35
C ALA A 174 5.62 3.57 15.54
N VAL A 175 6.72 3.11 16.13
CA VAL A 175 7.89 3.94 16.43
C VAL A 175 9.07 3.50 15.57
N ILE A 176 9.55 4.41 14.73
CA ILE A 176 10.73 4.21 13.88
C ILE A 176 11.86 5.08 14.39
N GLU A 177 12.77 4.49 15.15
CA GLU A 177 13.97 5.17 15.65
C GLU A 177 15.11 5.07 14.62
N ASN A 178 15.98 6.09 14.58
CA ASN A 178 17.21 6.09 13.78
C ASN A 178 17.01 5.60 12.32
N LEU A 179 15.96 6.11 11.66
CA LEU A 179 15.58 5.75 10.28
C LEU A 179 15.33 4.24 10.04
N GLY A 180 15.01 3.49 11.10
CA GLY A 180 14.77 2.06 11.07
C GLY A 180 16.02 1.20 11.30
N PHE A 181 17.17 1.82 11.58
CA PHE A 181 18.39 1.11 11.92
C PHE A 181 18.58 1.06 13.43
N PRO A 182 18.92 -0.09 14.03
CA PRO A 182 19.21 -0.16 15.46
C PRO A 182 20.44 0.70 15.80
N GLU A 183 20.58 1.16 17.05
CA GLU A 183 21.83 1.81 17.50
C GLU A 183 22.95 0.79 17.72
N VAL A 184 22.58 -0.41 18.18
CA VAL A 184 23.48 -1.53 18.44
C VAL A 184 22.86 -2.79 17.85
N TYR A 185 23.64 -3.52 17.05
CA TYR A 185 23.26 -4.82 16.52
C TYR A 185 24.49 -5.71 16.38
N THR A 186 24.39 -6.95 16.87
CA THR A 186 25.45 -7.94 16.71
C THR A 186 25.19 -8.74 15.45
N LEU A 187 26.05 -8.56 14.44
CA LEU A 187 26.02 -9.38 13.24
C LEU A 187 26.41 -10.81 13.56
N ALA A 188 25.73 -11.77 12.95
CA ALA A 188 26.12 -13.17 13.06
C ALA A 188 27.48 -13.38 12.40
N ASN A 189 28.26 -14.32 12.96
CA ASN A 189 29.60 -14.64 12.47
C ASN A 189 29.59 -16.00 11.78
N GLY A 190 29.42 -15.97 10.45
CA GLY A 190 29.45 -17.16 9.61
C GLY A 190 29.58 -16.78 8.14
N PRO A 191 30.10 -17.70 7.30
CA PRO A 191 30.39 -17.40 5.90
C PRO A 191 29.13 -17.16 5.07
N SER A 192 27.99 -17.72 5.50
CA SER A 192 26.68 -17.57 4.87
C SER A 192 25.90 -16.34 5.34
N ASN A 193 26.35 -15.69 6.43
CA ASN A 193 25.61 -14.63 7.10
C ASN A 193 25.69 -13.29 6.36
N TRP A 194 24.64 -12.49 6.49
CA TRP A 194 24.59 -11.15 5.94
C TRP A 194 25.66 -10.25 6.56
N VAL A 195 26.29 -9.47 5.70
CA VAL A 195 27.21 -8.40 6.08
C VAL A 195 26.82 -7.13 5.34
N PRO A 196 27.07 -5.95 5.93
CA PRO A 196 26.86 -4.68 5.25
C PRO A 196 27.55 -4.60 3.90
N THR A 197 26.82 -4.12 2.89
CA THR A 197 27.30 -4.01 1.50
C THR A 197 27.52 -2.57 1.05
N SER A 198 27.13 -1.61 1.87
CA SER A 198 27.21 -0.17 1.60
C SER A 198 28.33 0.47 2.40
N PRO A 199 29.00 1.53 1.93
CA PRO A 199 29.93 2.31 2.75
C PRO A 199 29.23 3.29 3.70
N ILE A 200 27.91 3.46 3.59
CA ILE A 200 27.14 4.40 4.43
C ILE A 200 27.16 3.91 5.88
N ARG A 201 27.57 4.80 6.81
CA ARG A 201 27.71 4.48 8.24
C ARG A 201 26.45 3.87 8.84
N LEU A 202 25.29 4.45 8.53
CA LEU A 202 24.01 3.98 9.07
C LEU A 202 23.65 2.58 8.55
N GLN A 203 24.03 2.29 7.31
CA GLN A 203 23.80 1.01 6.64
C GLN A 203 24.84 -0.06 7.01
N GLN A 204 25.72 0.21 8.00
CA GLN A 204 26.53 -0.83 8.64
C GLN A 204 25.72 -1.71 9.59
N LEU A 205 24.47 -1.34 9.84
CA LEU A 205 23.52 -2.11 10.63
C LEU A 205 22.33 -2.49 9.73
N PRO A 206 21.65 -3.60 10.02
CA PRO A 206 20.57 -4.07 9.16
C PRO A 206 19.29 -3.25 9.38
N LEU A 207 18.50 -3.10 8.32
CA LEU A 207 17.27 -2.33 8.33
C LEU A 207 16.10 -3.09 8.98
N LEU A 208 15.58 -2.57 10.09
CA LEU A 208 14.39 -3.04 10.79
C LEU A 208 14.43 -4.53 11.20
N PRO A 209 15.45 -4.99 11.95
CA PRO A 209 15.59 -6.42 12.32
C PRO A 209 14.43 -7.02 13.10
N ASN A 210 13.60 -6.18 13.74
CA ASN A 210 12.43 -6.63 14.50
C ASN A 210 11.11 -6.50 13.74
N TRP A 211 11.10 -6.09 12.47
CA TRP A 211 9.85 -5.83 11.74
C TRP A 211 8.92 -7.05 11.65
N GLY A 212 9.51 -8.25 11.57
CA GLY A 212 8.76 -9.51 11.55
C GLY A 212 7.99 -9.81 12.85
N LYS A 213 8.22 -9.03 13.92
CA LYS A 213 7.52 -9.16 15.22
C LYS A 213 6.28 -8.27 15.32
N ASN A 214 6.03 -7.43 14.32
CA ASN A 214 4.84 -6.59 14.31
C ASN A 214 3.57 -7.44 14.18
N ARG A 215 2.46 -6.95 14.73
CA ARG A 215 1.16 -7.59 14.57
C ARG A 215 0.75 -7.55 13.09
N THR A 216 0.47 -8.72 12.52
CA THR A 216 -0.15 -8.88 11.20
C THR A 216 -1.61 -8.41 11.19
N PHE A 217 -2.14 -8.14 10.01
CA PHE A 217 -3.50 -7.65 9.78
C PHE A 217 -4.45 -8.83 9.51
N ALA A 218 -4.34 -9.46 8.34
CA ALA A 218 -5.20 -10.55 7.89
C ALA A 218 -4.56 -11.92 8.10
N VAL A 219 -3.23 -12.02 8.04
CA VAL A 219 -2.52 -13.26 8.36
C VAL A 219 -2.70 -13.58 9.86
N PRO A 220 -3.25 -14.75 10.22
CA PRO A 220 -3.50 -15.10 11.62
C PRO A 220 -2.21 -15.18 12.45
N THR A 221 -2.29 -14.80 13.73
CA THR A 221 -1.16 -14.94 14.66
C THR A 221 -0.67 -16.40 14.73
N GLY A 222 0.62 -16.62 14.54
CA GLY A 222 1.23 -17.95 14.53
C GLY A 222 1.19 -18.65 13.17
N THR A 223 0.51 -18.08 12.17
CA THR A 223 0.66 -18.48 10.77
C THR A 223 1.83 -17.71 10.17
N THR A 224 2.72 -18.41 9.49
CA THR A 224 4.02 -17.88 9.09
C THR A 224 4.19 -17.75 7.58
N CYS A 225 3.30 -18.34 6.75
CA CYS A 225 3.56 -18.53 5.31
C CYS A 225 5.03 -18.93 5.09
N ASP A 226 5.46 -19.97 5.84
CA ASP A 226 6.85 -20.38 5.92
C ASP A 226 7.39 -20.75 4.55
N LEU A 227 8.64 -20.37 4.34
CA LEU A 227 9.41 -20.75 3.17
C LEU A 227 10.36 -21.89 3.50
N PRO A 228 10.71 -22.73 2.49
CA PRO A 228 11.83 -23.64 2.64
C PRO A 228 13.09 -22.88 3.06
N ALA A 229 14.05 -23.58 3.66
CA ALA A 229 15.36 -23.00 3.88
C ALA A 229 15.97 -22.61 2.51
N PRO A 230 16.70 -21.48 2.43
CA PRO A 230 17.44 -21.17 1.22
C PRO A 230 18.45 -22.27 0.92
N THR A 231 18.87 -22.35 -0.34
CA THR A 231 19.91 -23.28 -0.77
C THR A 231 21.13 -23.23 0.17
N ASP A 232 21.58 -24.41 0.61
CA ASP A 232 22.70 -24.55 1.53
C ASP A 232 23.95 -23.86 0.99
N TYR A 233 24.53 -22.98 1.82
CA TYR A 233 25.75 -22.26 1.47
C TYR A 233 26.91 -23.22 1.17
N SER A 234 27.56 -23.01 0.04
CA SER A 234 28.77 -23.72 -0.36
C SER A 234 29.59 -22.85 -1.31
N GLU A 235 30.92 -22.88 -1.19
CA GLU A 235 31.84 -22.23 -2.13
C GLU A 235 32.35 -23.19 -3.22
N ASP A 236 31.96 -24.47 -3.19
CA ASP A 236 32.30 -25.44 -4.23
C ASP A 236 31.67 -25.01 -5.58
N PRO A 237 32.47 -24.82 -6.65
CA PRO A 237 31.96 -24.51 -7.98
C PRO A 237 30.92 -25.49 -8.54
N ALA A 238 30.85 -26.72 -8.02
CA ALA A 238 29.86 -27.73 -8.39
C ALA A 238 28.56 -27.68 -7.56
N SER A 239 28.47 -26.80 -6.54
CA SER A 239 27.30 -26.71 -5.65
C SER A 239 26.14 -25.90 -6.23
N ALA A 240 24.94 -26.16 -5.73
CA ALA A 240 23.73 -25.42 -6.11
C ALA A 240 23.85 -23.93 -5.78
N PHE A 241 24.40 -23.56 -4.62
CA PHE A 241 24.58 -22.17 -4.21
C PHE A 241 25.54 -21.41 -5.15
N TYR A 242 26.64 -22.08 -5.57
CA TYR A 242 27.53 -21.49 -6.56
C TYR A 242 26.82 -21.29 -7.91
N ALA A 243 25.99 -22.24 -8.35
CA ALA A 243 25.22 -22.12 -9.58
C ALA A 243 24.23 -20.94 -9.55
N GLU A 244 23.54 -20.70 -8.42
CA GLU A 244 22.68 -19.52 -8.24
C GLU A 244 23.47 -18.22 -8.34
N ALA A 245 24.64 -18.14 -7.70
CA ALA A 245 25.50 -16.96 -7.79
C ALA A 245 26.07 -16.77 -9.20
N GLN A 246 26.39 -17.87 -9.89
CA GLN A 246 26.87 -17.85 -11.27
C GLN A 246 25.79 -17.29 -12.20
N GLU A 247 24.52 -17.63 -11.98
CA GLU A 247 23.39 -17.03 -12.71
C GLU A 247 23.35 -15.51 -12.54
N VAL A 248 23.47 -15.00 -11.31
CA VAL A 248 23.51 -13.55 -11.04
C VAL A 248 24.69 -12.90 -11.76
N PHE A 249 25.87 -13.51 -11.66
CA PHE A 249 27.10 -13.01 -12.29
C PHE A 249 26.96 -12.94 -13.82
N ASP A 250 26.54 -14.03 -14.46
CA ASP A 250 26.42 -14.12 -15.91
C ASP A 250 25.31 -13.22 -16.45
N THR A 251 24.19 -13.12 -15.74
CA THR A 251 23.08 -12.22 -16.09
C THR A 251 23.56 -10.77 -16.09
N THR A 252 24.21 -10.32 -15.01
CA THR A 252 24.64 -8.92 -14.88
C THR A 252 25.75 -8.54 -15.86
N LYS A 253 26.63 -9.46 -16.25
CA LYS A 253 27.65 -9.23 -17.30
C LYS A 253 27.05 -9.08 -18.70
N ASN A 254 25.87 -9.65 -18.95
CA ASN A 254 25.26 -9.74 -20.28
C ASN A 254 23.88 -9.08 -20.40
N LEU A 255 23.57 -8.11 -19.52
CA LEU A 255 22.27 -7.42 -19.50
C LEU A 255 21.92 -6.78 -20.84
N THR A 256 20.75 -7.15 -21.38
CA THR A 256 20.16 -6.47 -22.54
C THR A 256 19.63 -5.08 -22.15
N PRO A 257 19.39 -4.17 -23.12
CA PRO A 257 18.74 -2.89 -22.85
C PRO A 257 17.39 -3.02 -22.12
N GLU A 258 16.59 -4.03 -22.50
CA GLU A 258 15.28 -4.28 -21.87
C GLU A 258 15.43 -4.73 -20.41
N GLN A 259 16.36 -5.64 -20.12
CA GLN A 259 16.61 -6.07 -18.74
C GLN A 259 17.09 -4.92 -17.84
N LYS A 260 17.87 -3.98 -18.40
CA LYS A 260 18.27 -2.76 -17.69
C LYS A 260 17.07 -1.83 -17.46
N ALA A 261 16.16 -1.72 -18.42
CA ALA A 261 14.95 -0.92 -18.27
C ALA A 261 14.05 -1.52 -17.17
N ILE A 262 13.82 -2.84 -17.19
CA ILE A 262 13.06 -3.57 -16.17
C ILE A 262 13.65 -3.38 -14.77
N ALA A 263 14.97 -3.56 -14.62
CA ALA A 263 15.64 -3.39 -13.33
C ALA A 263 15.47 -1.97 -12.76
N ARG A 264 15.49 -0.95 -13.61
CA ARG A 264 15.29 0.45 -13.18
C ARG A 264 13.84 0.77 -12.86
N PHE A 265 12.91 0.28 -13.69
CA PHE A 265 11.47 0.48 -13.51
C PHE A 265 10.99 -0.07 -12.16
N TRP A 266 11.48 -1.24 -11.78
CA TRP A 266 11.13 -1.88 -10.51
C TRP A 266 12.17 -1.64 -9.40
N SER A 267 13.06 -0.64 -9.53
CA SER A 267 14.10 -0.39 -8.51
C SER A 267 13.47 0.02 -7.18
N ASP A 268 12.50 0.94 -7.27
CA ASP A 268 11.68 1.46 -6.17
C ASP A 268 12.45 1.86 -4.91
N ASP A 269 13.55 2.57 -5.13
CA ASP A 269 14.46 2.97 -4.05
C ASP A 269 13.81 4.00 -3.11
N ALA A 270 13.93 3.75 -1.80
CA ALA A 270 13.47 4.69 -0.78
C ALA A 270 14.13 6.06 -0.96
N MET A 271 13.36 7.12 -0.73
CA MET A 271 13.73 8.52 -0.99
C MET A 271 13.85 8.91 -2.48
N LEU A 272 13.75 7.96 -3.41
CA LEU A 272 13.75 8.21 -4.85
C LEU A 272 12.41 7.86 -5.50
N SER A 273 11.61 6.98 -4.90
CA SER A 273 10.24 6.67 -5.32
C SER A 273 9.32 6.50 -4.10
N SER A 274 8.06 6.15 -4.34
CA SER A 274 7.09 5.78 -3.30
C SER A 274 7.30 4.38 -2.72
N THR A 275 8.46 3.74 -2.97
CA THR A 275 8.80 2.35 -2.61
C THR A 275 7.88 1.31 -3.27
N PRO A 276 8.21 0.00 -3.23
CA PRO A 276 7.38 -1.02 -3.87
C PRO A 276 5.89 -1.02 -3.46
N PRO A 277 5.51 -0.89 -2.18
CA PRO A 277 4.08 -0.84 -1.83
C PRO A 277 3.39 0.41 -2.40
N GLY A 278 4.08 1.56 -2.46
CA GLY A 278 3.52 2.77 -3.07
C GLY A 278 3.37 2.65 -4.59
N HIS A 279 4.25 1.90 -5.26
CA HIS A 279 4.13 1.59 -6.68
C HIS A 279 2.85 0.80 -6.97
N TRP A 280 2.57 -0.27 -6.20
CA TRP A 280 1.33 -1.03 -6.34
C TRP A 280 0.07 -0.21 -5.98
N ILE A 281 0.17 0.69 -5.01
CA ILE A 281 -0.91 1.65 -4.72
C ILE A 281 -1.14 2.61 -5.90
N SER A 282 -0.07 3.07 -6.56
CA SER A 282 -0.17 3.89 -7.78
C SER A 282 -0.91 3.14 -8.90
N ILE A 283 -0.54 1.88 -9.16
CA ILE A 283 -1.23 1.01 -10.13
C ILE A 283 -2.74 0.91 -9.81
N ALA A 284 -3.11 0.67 -8.55
CA ALA A 284 -4.51 0.58 -8.14
C ALA A 284 -5.27 1.90 -8.36
N LEU A 285 -4.64 3.05 -8.11
CA LEU A 285 -5.23 4.37 -8.34
C LEU A 285 -5.38 4.68 -9.84
N GLN A 286 -4.39 4.31 -10.65
CA GLN A 286 -4.45 4.44 -12.12
C GLN A 286 -5.63 3.64 -12.68
N ILE A 287 -5.78 2.38 -12.27
CA ILE A 287 -6.90 1.51 -12.68
C ILE A 287 -8.23 2.10 -12.21
N SER A 288 -8.33 2.50 -10.94
CA SER A 288 -9.55 3.12 -10.41
C SER A 288 -9.96 4.37 -11.18
N ASN A 289 -8.98 5.19 -11.61
CA ASN A 289 -9.23 6.40 -12.38
C ASN A 289 -9.61 6.08 -13.83
N ARG A 290 -8.90 5.16 -14.50
CA ARG A 290 -9.16 4.71 -15.87
C ARG A 290 -10.56 4.13 -16.02
N ASP A 291 -10.96 3.31 -15.05
CA ASP A 291 -12.22 2.55 -15.11
C ASP A 291 -13.38 3.25 -14.39
N HIS A 292 -13.15 4.44 -13.84
CA HIS A 292 -14.14 5.21 -13.07
C HIS A 292 -14.81 4.38 -11.97
N GLN A 293 -14.00 3.65 -11.19
CA GLN A 293 -14.53 2.78 -10.14
C GLN A 293 -15.36 3.54 -9.10
N PRO A 294 -16.46 2.94 -8.61
CA PRO A 294 -17.22 3.51 -7.50
C PRO A 294 -16.35 3.54 -6.24
N ILE A 295 -16.60 4.51 -5.36
CA ILE A 295 -15.76 4.78 -4.19
C ILE A 295 -15.62 3.53 -3.32
N GLU A 296 -16.70 2.78 -3.15
CA GLU A 296 -16.77 1.55 -2.37
C GLU A 296 -15.80 0.49 -2.90
N GLN A 297 -15.63 0.40 -4.22
CA GLN A 297 -14.67 -0.51 -4.83
C GLN A 297 -13.24 0.00 -4.66
N THR A 298 -13.01 1.30 -4.85
CA THR A 298 -11.67 1.89 -4.70
C THR A 298 -11.16 1.75 -3.27
N VAL A 299 -11.96 2.04 -2.24
CA VAL A 299 -11.50 1.90 -0.85
C VAL A 299 -11.31 0.44 -0.43
N ASP A 300 -12.09 -0.50 -1.00
CA ASP A 300 -11.91 -1.94 -0.78
C ASP A 300 -10.57 -2.42 -1.36
N VAL A 301 -10.27 -2.05 -2.61
CA VAL A 301 -8.99 -2.33 -3.27
C VAL A 301 -7.83 -1.78 -2.45
N LEU A 302 -7.88 -0.50 -2.06
CA LEU A 302 -6.77 0.15 -1.34
C LEU A 302 -6.57 -0.45 0.07
N ALA A 303 -7.65 -0.77 0.79
CA ALA A 303 -7.55 -1.40 2.10
C ALA A 303 -6.93 -2.80 2.01
N ARG A 304 -7.44 -3.65 1.11
CA ARG A 304 -6.91 -5.01 0.92
C ARG A 304 -5.48 -4.99 0.37
N LEU A 305 -5.15 -4.08 -0.54
CA LEU A 305 -3.80 -3.95 -1.07
C LEU A 305 -2.82 -3.49 0.01
N GLY A 306 -3.18 -2.50 0.81
CA GLY A 306 -2.38 -2.07 1.95
C GLY A 306 -2.17 -3.19 2.98
N VAL A 307 -3.25 -3.88 3.37
CA VAL A 307 -3.21 -5.02 4.31
C VAL A 307 -2.30 -6.15 3.82
N SER A 308 -2.48 -6.60 2.58
CA SER A 308 -1.71 -7.72 2.01
C SER A 308 -0.22 -7.39 1.87
N THR A 309 0.11 -6.18 1.39
CA THR A 309 1.51 -5.77 1.27
C THR A 309 2.17 -5.59 2.63
N ALA A 310 1.48 -5.02 3.63
CA ALA A 310 2.00 -4.91 4.99
C ALA A 310 2.30 -6.28 5.62
N ASP A 311 1.37 -7.23 5.51
CA ASP A 311 1.58 -8.60 6.01
C ASP A 311 2.69 -9.33 5.27
N ALA A 312 2.87 -9.07 3.96
CA ALA A 312 3.96 -9.64 3.18
C ALA A 312 5.31 -9.11 3.64
N PHE A 313 5.41 -7.81 3.96
CA PHE A 313 6.61 -7.21 4.53
C PHE A 313 6.92 -7.75 5.93
N ILE A 314 5.92 -7.96 6.79
CA ILE A 314 6.11 -8.60 8.11
C ILE A 314 6.66 -10.01 7.94
N SER A 315 6.03 -10.83 7.08
CA SER A 315 6.44 -12.22 6.83
C SER A 315 7.83 -12.34 6.20
N ALA A 316 8.12 -11.52 5.19
CA ALA A 316 9.42 -11.49 4.53
C ALA A 316 10.53 -11.01 5.49
N TRP A 317 10.28 -10.00 6.33
CA TRP A 317 11.27 -9.56 7.31
C TRP A 317 11.51 -10.62 8.39
N ASN A 318 10.47 -11.31 8.87
CA ASN A 318 10.65 -12.43 9.79
C ASN A 318 11.60 -13.48 9.19
N THR A 319 11.36 -13.86 7.95
CA THR A 319 12.15 -14.87 7.22
C THR A 319 13.59 -14.40 6.95
N LYS A 320 13.76 -13.11 6.59
CA LYS A 320 15.08 -12.48 6.39
C LYS A 320 15.98 -12.58 7.61
N TYR A 321 15.44 -12.27 8.77
CA TYR A 321 16.22 -12.28 10.01
C TYR A 321 16.29 -13.66 10.67
N GLN A 322 15.46 -14.61 10.25
CA GLN A 322 15.61 -16.03 10.60
C GLN A 322 16.80 -16.67 9.88
N TYR A 323 16.90 -16.50 8.55
CA TYR A 323 17.96 -17.15 7.76
C TYR A 323 19.23 -16.30 7.63
N ASP A 324 19.13 -14.97 7.75
CA ASP A 324 20.25 -14.04 7.74
C ASP A 324 21.20 -14.23 6.54
N LEU A 325 20.66 -14.54 5.36
CA LEU A 325 21.47 -14.89 4.20
C LEU A 325 22.21 -13.68 3.59
N LEU A 326 23.46 -13.89 3.22
CA LEU A 326 24.33 -12.93 2.54
C LEU A 326 23.82 -12.51 1.14
N ARG A 327 24.22 -11.32 0.67
CA ARG A 327 23.84 -10.78 -0.66
C ARG A 327 24.75 -11.26 -1.79
N PRO A 328 24.28 -11.32 -3.06
CA PRO A 328 25.10 -11.78 -4.19
C PRO A 328 26.45 -11.07 -4.31
N VAL A 329 26.51 -9.76 -4.08
CA VAL A 329 27.76 -8.97 -4.11
C VAL A 329 28.82 -9.50 -3.15
N THR A 330 28.42 -9.96 -1.95
CA THR A 330 29.35 -10.49 -0.95
C THR A 330 29.88 -11.85 -1.39
N TYR A 331 29.03 -12.72 -1.93
CA TYR A 331 29.47 -14.05 -2.38
C TYR A 331 30.33 -13.96 -3.64
N ILE A 332 29.83 -13.29 -4.69
CA ILE A 332 30.51 -13.19 -5.99
C ILE A 332 31.90 -12.58 -5.84
N ARG A 333 32.07 -11.54 -5.01
CA ARG A 333 33.39 -10.97 -4.76
C ARG A 333 34.36 -11.92 -4.09
N ARG A 334 33.84 -12.81 -3.26
CA ARG A 334 34.63 -13.76 -2.49
C ARG A 334 35.08 -14.94 -3.34
N THR A 335 34.20 -15.45 -4.20
CA THR A 335 34.39 -16.73 -4.89
C THR A 335 34.67 -16.61 -6.39
N MET A 336 34.29 -15.51 -7.04
CA MET A 336 34.31 -15.37 -8.51
C MET A 336 35.14 -14.17 -9.01
N ASP A 337 34.74 -12.94 -8.65
CA ASP A 337 35.35 -11.70 -9.14
C ASP A 337 35.35 -10.63 -8.04
N PRO A 338 36.50 -10.36 -7.39
CA PRO A 338 36.59 -9.42 -6.26
C PRO A 338 36.27 -7.97 -6.62
N LYS A 339 36.14 -7.64 -7.92
CA LYS A 339 35.80 -6.29 -8.41
C LYS A 339 34.37 -6.20 -8.93
N TRP A 340 33.58 -7.26 -8.81
CA TRP A 340 32.21 -7.25 -9.30
C TRP A 340 31.32 -6.30 -8.51
N GLU A 341 30.41 -5.63 -9.21
CA GLU A 341 29.41 -4.71 -8.67
C GLU A 341 28.03 -5.11 -9.23
N SER A 342 27.00 -5.00 -8.39
CA SER A 342 25.62 -5.18 -8.82
C SER A 342 25.16 -3.99 -9.68
N MET A 343 24.14 -4.19 -10.52
CA MET A 343 23.57 -3.10 -11.32
C MET A 343 22.83 -2.08 -10.46
N LEU A 344 22.04 -2.56 -9.49
CA LEU A 344 21.35 -1.73 -8.51
C LEU A 344 22.14 -1.69 -7.20
N THR A 345 21.93 -0.65 -6.40
CA THR A 345 22.52 -0.58 -5.06
C THR A 345 21.95 -1.72 -4.21
N THR A 346 22.82 -2.51 -3.59
CA THR A 346 22.37 -3.61 -2.72
C THR A 346 21.72 -3.06 -1.45
N PRO A 347 20.44 -3.39 -1.15
CA PRO A 347 19.76 -2.86 0.02
C PRO A 347 20.32 -3.40 1.36
N PRO A 348 20.27 -2.61 2.45
CA PRO A 348 20.95 -2.90 3.71
C PRO A 348 20.15 -3.85 4.63
N PHE A 349 19.82 -5.04 4.12
CA PHE A 349 19.13 -6.11 4.86
C PHE A 349 19.42 -7.48 4.24
N PRO A 350 19.22 -8.60 4.98
CA PRO A 350 19.46 -9.95 4.50
C PRO A 350 18.75 -10.28 3.19
N GLU A 351 19.30 -11.24 2.46
CA GLU A 351 18.92 -11.57 1.09
C GLU A 351 17.57 -12.31 1.04
N TYR A 352 17.43 -13.43 1.75
CA TYR A 352 16.31 -14.36 1.52
C TYR A 352 15.12 -14.11 2.45
N PRO A 353 13.87 -14.03 1.95
CA PRO A 353 13.46 -14.00 0.55
C PRO A 353 13.49 -12.58 -0.03
N SER A 354 13.26 -12.43 -1.33
CA SER A 354 13.08 -11.10 -1.95
C SER A 354 11.82 -10.41 -1.43
N GLY A 355 11.99 -9.26 -0.76
CA GLY A 355 10.87 -8.45 -0.27
C GLY A 355 10.03 -7.82 -1.39
N HIS A 356 10.66 -7.49 -2.53
CA HIS A 356 9.93 -7.05 -3.73
C HIS A 356 9.02 -8.17 -4.26
N SER A 357 9.55 -9.39 -4.32
CA SER A 357 8.78 -10.56 -4.77
C SER A 357 7.62 -10.87 -3.83
N ALA A 358 7.86 -10.89 -2.52
CA ALA A 358 6.82 -11.16 -1.53
C ALA A 358 5.67 -10.14 -1.58
N GLN A 359 5.98 -8.85 -1.59
CA GLN A 359 4.92 -7.84 -1.63
C GLN A 359 4.21 -7.81 -3.00
N SER A 360 4.93 -8.01 -4.11
CA SER A 360 4.33 -8.06 -5.45
C SER A 360 3.44 -9.29 -5.63
N GLY A 361 3.82 -10.45 -5.11
CA GLY A 361 2.98 -11.65 -5.12
C GLY A 361 1.71 -11.48 -4.29
N ALA A 362 1.80 -10.81 -3.14
CA ALA A 362 0.64 -10.49 -2.31
C ALA A 362 -0.30 -9.48 -2.99
N ALA A 363 0.26 -8.43 -3.60
CA ALA A 363 -0.47 -7.47 -4.38
C ALA A 363 -1.19 -8.11 -5.58
N ALA A 364 -0.48 -8.95 -6.35
CA ALA A 364 -1.05 -9.68 -7.47
C ALA A 364 -2.18 -10.61 -7.04
N ALA A 365 -2.02 -11.37 -5.95
CA ALA A 365 -3.07 -12.24 -5.43
C ALA A 365 -4.35 -11.46 -5.07
N VAL A 366 -4.23 -10.32 -4.38
CA VAL A 366 -5.38 -9.47 -4.04
C VAL A 366 -6.02 -8.85 -5.27
N LEU A 367 -5.24 -8.24 -6.15
CA LEU A 367 -5.76 -7.57 -7.34
C LEU A 367 -6.39 -8.57 -8.31
N THR A 368 -5.78 -9.73 -8.53
CA THR A 368 -6.39 -10.83 -9.29
C THR A 368 -7.69 -11.31 -8.64
N GLY A 369 -7.75 -11.43 -7.32
CA GLY A 369 -8.98 -11.79 -6.60
C GLY A 369 -10.12 -10.78 -6.78
N LEU A 370 -9.80 -9.50 -6.94
CA LEU A 370 -10.79 -8.41 -7.08
C LEU A 370 -11.19 -8.11 -8.53
N PHE A 371 -10.26 -8.27 -9.47
CA PHE A 371 -10.42 -7.83 -10.86
C PHE A 371 -10.41 -8.99 -11.88
N GLY A 372 -9.96 -10.18 -11.49
CA GLY A 372 -9.85 -11.36 -12.33
C GLY A 372 -8.43 -11.66 -12.84
N GLU A 373 -8.23 -12.88 -13.34
CA GLU A 373 -6.92 -13.45 -13.72
C GLU A 373 -6.19 -12.69 -14.84
N ASN A 374 -6.90 -12.29 -15.89
CA ASN A 374 -6.32 -11.72 -17.11
C ASN A 374 -6.64 -10.22 -17.25
N PHE A 375 -6.59 -9.50 -16.14
CA PHE A 375 -6.85 -8.07 -16.14
C PHE A 375 -5.63 -7.31 -16.67
N ALA A 376 -5.72 -6.85 -17.92
CA ALA A 376 -4.66 -6.07 -18.55
C ALA A 376 -4.67 -4.61 -18.09
N PHE A 377 -3.48 -4.06 -17.87
CA PHE A 377 -3.31 -2.66 -17.49
C PHE A 377 -2.01 -2.08 -18.03
N GLU A 378 -1.96 -0.75 -18.02
CA GLU A 378 -0.75 0.03 -18.26
C GLU A 378 -0.35 0.64 -16.92
N ASP A 379 0.95 0.61 -16.64
CA ASP A 379 1.56 1.18 -15.45
C ASP A 379 2.42 2.38 -15.85
N ASP A 380 1.94 3.56 -15.46
CA ASP A 380 2.60 4.85 -15.67
C ASP A 380 3.19 5.45 -14.39
N ALA A 381 3.39 4.66 -13.33
CA ALA A 381 3.75 5.17 -12.00
C ALA A 381 5.05 5.99 -11.96
N HIS A 382 5.95 5.77 -12.92
CA HIS A 382 7.24 6.46 -13.04
C HIS A 382 7.27 7.50 -14.18
N ALA A 383 6.12 7.92 -14.71
CA ALA A 383 6.04 8.91 -15.78
C ALA A 383 6.68 10.26 -15.38
N ASP A 384 6.45 10.71 -14.14
CA ASP A 384 7.06 11.93 -13.60
C ASP A 384 8.59 11.81 -13.43
N ASP A 385 9.11 10.58 -13.36
CA ASP A 385 10.54 10.26 -13.32
C ASP A 385 11.14 10.03 -14.73
N GLY A 386 10.34 10.26 -15.77
CA GLY A 386 10.76 10.14 -17.17
C GLY A 386 10.95 8.70 -17.64
N LEU A 387 10.44 7.71 -16.90
CA LEU A 387 10.42 6.32 -17.37
C LEU A 387 9.16 6.08 -18.21
N PRO A 388 9.27 5.33 -19.33
CA PRO A 388 8.11 5.01 -20.15
C PRO A 388 7.16 4.08 -19.40
N ALA A 389 5.87 4.25 -19.67
CA ALA A 389 4.84 3.33 -19.17
C ALA A 389 5.09 1.89 -19.65
N ARG A 390 4.68 0.91 -18.85
CA ARG A 390 4.79 -0.52 -19.18
C ARG A 390 3.41 -1.16 -19.20
N SER A 391 3.15 -2.01 -20.18
CA SER A 391 1.87 -2.72 -20.29
C SER A 391 2.00 -4.15 -19.80
N PHE A 392 1.05 -4.59 -18.99
CA PHE A 392 1.01 -5.94 -18.42
C PHE A 392 -0.30 -6.65 -18.78
N PRO A 393 -0.24 -7.94 -19.17
CA PRO A 393 -1.45 -8.72 -19.47
C PRO A 393 -2.20 -9.17 -18.21
N SER A 394 -1.55 -9.16 -17.04
CA SER A 394 -2.14 -9.51 -15.74
C SER A 394 -1.30 -8.95 -14.59
N PHE A 395 -1.86 -8.92 -13.38
CA PHE A 395 -1.10 -8.56 -12.18
C PHE A 395 0.02 -9.55 -11.86
N TRP A 396 -0.17 -10.84 -12.15
CA TRP A 396 0.89 -11.84 -12.00
C TRP A 396 2.05 -11.61 -12.95
N ALA A 397 1.79 -11.21 -14.20
CA ALA A 397 2.86 -10.86 -15.15
C ALA A 397 3.68 -9.65 -14.64
N ALA A 398 3.02 -8.64 -14.06
CA ALA A 398 3.70 -7.51 -13.44
C ALA A 398 4.52 -7.94 -12.20
N ALA A 399 3.95 -8.80 -11.34
CA ALA A 399 4.65 -9.29 -10.16
C ALA A 399 5.86 -10.17 -10.49
N GLU A 400 5.77 -11.02 -11.50
CA GLU A 400 6.86 -11.85 -12.01
C GLU A 400 7.97 -10.98 -12.63
N GLU A 401 7.63 -9.95 -13.41
CA GLU A 401 8.60 -9.00 -13.92
C GLU A 401 9.27 -8.22 -12.77
N ALA A 402 8.50 -7.77 -11.78
CA ALA A 402 9.02 -7.10 -10.59
C ALA A 402 9.98 -8.00 -9.79
N GLY A 403 9.67 -9.29 -9.65
CA GLY A 403 10.55 -10.27 -9.02
C GLY A 403 11.84 -10.48 -9.82
N LEU A 404 11.71 -10.75 -11.12
CA LEU A 404 12.84 -11.02 -12.01
C LEU A 404 13.76 -9.81 -12.19
N SER A 405 13.22 -8.59 -12.06
CA SER A 405 14.01 -7.35 -12.05
C SER A 405 15.13 -7.38 -11.01
N ARG A 406 14.97 -8.13 -9.92
CA ARG A 406 15.95 -8.20 -8.83
C ARG A 406 17.16 -9.08 -9.17
N LEU A 407 16.97 -10.07 -10.04
CA LEU A 407 18.05 -10.83 -10.67
C LEU A 407 18.82 -9.92 -11.64
N TYR A 408 18.11 -9.18 -12.49
CA TYR A 408 18.72 -8.20 -13.41
C TYR A 408 19.49 -7.11 -12.66
N GLY A 409 18.95 -6.68 -11.52
CA GLY A 409 19.61 -5.73 -10.62
C GLY A 409 20.86 -6.29 -9.94
N GLY A 410 21.08 -7.61 -9.94
CA GLY A 410 22.23 -8.25 -9.32
C GLY A 410 22.16 -8.34 -7.79
N ILE A 411 20.98 -8.31 -7.19
CA ILE A 411 20.81 -8.13 -5.74
C ILE A 411 20.04 -9.24 -5.05
N HIS A 412 19.48 -10.17 -5.82
CA HIS A 412 18.84 -11.38 -5.32
C HIS A 412 19.22 -12.61 -6.15
N PHE A 413 19.28 -13.76 -5.49
CA PHE A 413 19.32 -15.08 -6.15
C PHE A 413 17.92 -15.45 -6.64
N ARG A 414 17.84 -16.36 -7.64
CA ARG A 414 16.55 -16.81 -8.19
C ARG A 414 15.66 -17.46 -7.14
N ASP A 415 16.24 -18.27 -6.25
CA ASP A 415 15.52 -18.95 -5.18
C ASP A 415 14.78 -17.97 -4.25
N ALA A 416 15.41 -16.84 -3.89
CA ALA A 416 14.78 -15.79 -3.10
C ALA A 416 13.64 -15.07 -3.84
N ILE A 417 13.70 -15.01 -5.17
CA ILE A 417 12.69 -14.37 -6.01
C ILE A 417 11.45 -15.25 -6.10
N GLU A 418 11.63 -16.54 -6.43
CA GLU A 418 10.54 -17.49 -6.64
C GLU A 418 9.82 -17.81 -5.33
N ASN A 419 10.56 -18.15 -4.27
CA ASN A 419 9.99 -18.36 -2.94
C ASN A 419 9.36 -17.08 -2.39
N GLY A 420 9.92 -15.91 -2.69
CA GLY A 420 9.30 -14.64 -2.35
C GLY A 420 7.90 -14.50 -2.96
N LEU A 421 7.75 -14.75 -4.26
CA LEU A 421 6.44 -14.70 -4.93
C LEU A 421 5.43 -15.68 -4.31
N ASP A 422 5.87 -16.89 -3.95
CA ASP A 422 5.02 -17.89 -3.31
C ASP A 422 4.60 -17.49 -1.88
N GLN A 423 5.51 -16.90 -1.09
CA GLN A 423 5.15 -16.32 0.21
C GLN A 423 4.10 -15.21 0.03
N GLY A 424 4.29 -14.35 -0.96
CA GLY A 424 3.33 -13.31 -1.32
C GLY A 424 1.95 -13.88 -1.66
N ARG A 425 1.90 -14.93 -2.50
CA ARG A 425 0.66 -15.62 -2.85
C ARG A 425 -0.08 -16.15 -1.62
N CYS A 426 0.64 -16.80 -0.71
CA CYS A 426 0.09 -17.30 0.56
C CYS A 426 -0.50 -16.17 1.40
N VAL A 427 0.27 -15.09 1.62
CA VAL A 427 -0.19 -13.92 2.39
C VAL A 427 -1.42 -13.28 1.76
N GLY A 428 -1.40 -13.06 0.45
CA GLY A 428 -2.51 -12.43 -0.28
C GLY A 428 -3.82 -13.22 -0.16
N ALA A 429 -3.77 -14.55 -0.07
CA ALA A 429 -4.96 -15.39 0.09
C ALA A 429 -5.75 -15.10 1.37
N PHE A 430 -5.09 -14.77 2.48
CA PHE A 430 -5.77 -14.37 3.73
C PHE A 430 -6.53 -13.06 3.55
N THR A 431 -5.97 -12.12 2.81
CA THR A 431 -6.61 -10.83 2.54
C THR A 431 -7.74 -10.94 1.52
N VAL A 432 -7.63 -11.83 0.53
CA VAL A 432 -8.72 -12.15 -0.40
C VAL A 432 -9.92 -12.75 0.36
N ALA A 433 -9.67 -13.54 1.41
CA ALA A 433 -10.72 -14.16 2.23
C ALA A 433 -11.52 -13.18 3.13
N LEU A 434 -11.08 -11.92 3.25
CA LEU A 434 -11.87 -10.90 3.95
C LEU A 434 -13.23 -10.72 3.29
N LYS A 435 -14.28 -10.50 4.09
CA LYS A 435 -15.64 -10.23 3.64
C LYS A 435 -15.90 -8.74 3.71
N THR A 436 -15.86 -8.06 2.58
CA THR A 436 -16.04 -6.59 2.49
C THR A 436 -17.38 -6.18 1.91
N ARG A 437 -18.20 -7.14 1.47
CA ARG A 437 -19.51 -6.91 0.86
C ARG A 437 -20.57 -7.75 1.53
N SER A 438 -21.77 -7.21 1.69
CA SER A 438 -22.96 -7.95 2.14
C SER A 438 -23.36 -8.94 1.02
N GLU A 439 -23.32 -10.25 1.30
CA GLU A 439 -23.80 -11.29 0.37
C GLU A 439 -25.33 -11.27 0.20
#